data_AF-A0A4X2L5A7-F1
#
_entry.id   AF-A0A4X2L5A7-F1
#
_cell.length_a   1.000
_cell.length_b   1.000
_cell.length_c   1.000
_cell.angle_alpha   90.00
_cell.angle_beta   90.00
_cell.angle_gamma   90.00
#
_symmetry.space_group_name_H-M   'P 1'
#
loop_
_entity.id
_entity.type
_entity.pdbx_description
1 polymer ?
#
loop_
_entity_poly.entity_id
_entity_poly.type
_entity_poly.pdbx_seq_one_letter_code
_entity_poly.pdbx_strand_id
1 'polypeptide(L)' 'GFGTIGLIGLAVCETPWERLRLCYLKILDALEFMPSNVAYRKYTKQITNERLNMVKEETIFRN' A
#
# COMPACT_ATOMS: atom_id res chain seq x y z
N GLY A 1 -21.99 -14.78 -6.69
CA GLY A 1 -21.47 -14.36 -8.00
C GLY A 1 -20.23 -13.53 -7.75
N PHE A 2 -19.08 -13.90 -8.32
CA PHE A 2 -17.84 -13.16 -8.15
C PHE A 2 -17.99 -11.80 -8.82
N GLY A 3 -18.01 -10.71 -8.04
CA GLY A 3 -18.02 -9.36 -8.59
C GLY A 3 -16.79 -9.15 -9.46
N THR A 4 -16.98 -8.77 -10.71
CA THR A 4 -15.86 -8.48 -11.62
C THR A 4 -15.49 -7.01 -11.48
N ILE A 5 -14.19 -6.69 -11.49
CA ILE A 5 -13.67 -5.31 -11.42
C ILE A 5 -13.84 -4.53 -12.75
N GLY A 6 -14.61 -5.04 -13.70
CA GLY A 6 -14.79 -4.45 -15.03
C GLY A 6 -13.55 -4.48 -15.94
N LEU A 7 -12.41 -4.98 -15.45
CA LEU A 7 -11.14 -5.11 -16.20
C LEU A 7 -10.81 -6.59 -16.44
N ILE A 8 -10.54 -6.94 -17.70
CA ILE A 8 -10.15 -8.31 -18.09
C ILE A 8 -8.71 -8.57 -17.64
N GLY A 9 -8.46 -9.74 -17.06
CA GLY A 9 -7.12 -10.18 -16.67
C GLY A 9 -6.63 -9.66 -15.31
N LEU A 10 -7.41 -8.82 -14.62
CA LEU A 10 -7.11 -8.42 -13.26
C LEU A 10 -8.09 -9.10 -12.29
N ALA A 11 -7.54 -9.93 -11.40
CA ALA A 11 -8.34 -10.66 -10.42
C ALA A 11 -8.78 -9.75 -9.27
N VAL A 12 -9.97 -10.00 -8.74
CA VAL A 12 -10.46 -9.30 -7.55
C VAL A 12 -9.69 -9.80 -6.32
N CYS A 13 -9.19 -8.87 -5.51
CA CYS A 13 -8.52 -9.21 -4.26
C CYS A 13 -9.55 -9.33 -3.13
N GLU A 14 -9.57 -10.47 -2.44
CA GLU A 14 -10.49 -10.73 -1.33
C GLU A 14 -10.12 -9.94 -0.06
N THR A 15 -8.83 -9.74 0.20
CA THR A 15 -8.31 -9.02 1.37
C THR A 15 -7.47 -7.80 0.96
N PRO A 16 -8.08 -6.79 0.30
CA PRO A 16 -7.34 -5.68 -0.30
C PRO A 16 -6.57 -4.86 0.75
N TRP A 17 -7.13 -4.66 1.94
CA TRP A 17 -6.52 -3.86 3.01
C TRP A 17 -5.26 -4.51 3.59
N GLU A 18 -5.32 -5.81 3.89
CA GLU A 18 -4.16 -6.57 4.38
C GLU A 18 -3.07 -6.62 3.31
N ARG A 19 -3.46 -6.84 2.05
CA ARG A 19 -2.52 -6.87 0.93
C ARG A 19 -1.86 -5.51 0.72
N LEU A 20 -2.62 -4.41 0.77
CA LEU A 20 -2.10 -3.05 0.65
C LEU A 20 -1.16 -2.70 1.82
N ARG A 21 -1.55 -3.04 3.06
CA ARG A 21 -0.71 -2.85 4.25
C ARG A 21 0.63 -3.55 4.10
N LEU A 22 0.63 -4.83 3.71
CA LEU A 22 1.85 -5.60 3.48
C LEU A 22 2.70 -4.99 2.35
N CYS A 23 2.08 -4.55 1.26
CA CYS A 23 2.79 -3.89 0.15
C CYS A 23 3.49 -2.60 0.60
N TYR A 24 2.80 -1.72 1.34
CA TYR A 24 3.40 -0.47 1.82
C TYR A 24 4.52 -0.71 2.84
N LEU A 25 4.38 -1.69 3.73
CA LEU A 25 5.46 -2.08 4.64
C LEU A 25 6.70 -2.58 3.87
N LYS A 26 6.52 -3.45 2.87
CA LYS A 26 7.63 -3.92 2.02
C LYS A 26 8.32 -2.79 1.24
N ILE A 27 7.56 -1.77 0.81
CA ILE A 27 8.15 -0.57 0.18
C ILE A 27 8.99 0.18 1.20
N LEU A 28 8.50 0.38 2.42
CA LEU A 28 9.27 1.04 3.48
C LEU A 28 10.56 0.27 3.82
N ASP A 29 10.48 -1.06 3.96
CA ASP A 29 11.64 -1.93 4.18
C ASP A 29 12.66 -1.80 3.04
N ALA A 30 12.20 -1.81 1.78
CA ALA A 30 13.08 -1.63 0.63
C ALA A 30 13.76 -0.24 0.63
N LEU A 31 13.05 0.80 1.07
CA LEU A 31 13.60 2.15 1.20
C LEU A 31 14.63 2.28 2.33
N GLU A 32 14.67 1.36 3.31
CA GLU A 32 15.69 1.38 4.37
C GLU A 32 17.09 1.11 3.84
N PHE A 33 17.21 0.30 2.79
CA PHE A 33 18.48 0.01 2.12
C PHE A 33 19.01 1.16 1.25
N MET A 34 18.20 2.21 1.02
CA MET A 34 18.62 3.38 0.23
C MET A 34 19.31 4.44 1.10
N PRO A 35 20.32 5.16 0.60
CA PRO A 35 20.92 6.28 1.33
C PRO A 35 19.89 7.37 1.67
N SER A 36 20.02 7.99 2.85
CA SER A 36 19.04 8.96 3.38
C SER A 36 18.99 10.28 2.62
N ASN A 37 20.04 10.61 1.86
CA ASN A 37 20.17 11.86 1.11
C ASN A 37 19.54 11.80 -0.29
N VAL A 38 18.92 10.68 -0.68
CA VAL A 38 18.31 10.52 -2.01
C VAL A 38 16.89 11.06 -2.00
N ALA A 39 16.61 12.01 -2.90
CA ALA A 39 15.29 12.62 -3.04
C ALA A 39 14.17 11.58 -3.26
N TYR A 40 14.44 10.54 -4.07
CA TYR A 40 13.49 9.43 -4.29
C TYR A 40 13.09 8.75 -2.98
N ARG A 41 14.05 8.44 -2.09
CA ARG A 41 13.74 7.83 -0.79
C ARG A 41 12.83 8.72 0.04
N LYS A 42 13.13 10.02 0.11
CA LYS A 42 12.35 11.00 0.89
C LYS A 42 10.90 11.05 0.40
N TYR A 43 10.68 11.28 -0.90
CA TYR A 43 9.34 11.46 -1.44
C TYR A 43 8.55 10.14 -1.48
N THR A 44 9.18 9.03 -1.85
CA THR A 44 8.51 7.72 -1.83
C THR A 44 8.14 7.31 -0.41
N LYS A 45 9.01 7.57 0.58
CA LYS A 45 8.69 7.32 2.01
C LYS A 45 7.52 8.17 2.48
N GLN A 46 7.46 9.44 2.08
CA GLN A 46 6.34 10.32 2.44
C GLN A 46 5.01 9.78 1.89
N ILE A 47 4.92 9.57 0.57
CA ILE A 47 3.70 9.10 -0.10
C ILE A 47 3.27 7.72 0.43
N THR A 48 4.24 6.83 0.69
CA THR A 48 3.97 5.49 1.21
C THR A 48 3.38 5.55 2.63
N ASN A 49 3.89 6.42 3.50
CA ASN A 49 3.35 6.60 4.85
C ASN A 49 1.94 7.22 4.82
N GLU A 50 1.71 8.24 3.98
CA GLU A 50 0.39 8.84 3.80
C GLU A 50 -0.65 7.79 3.38
N ARG A 51 -0.33 6.95 2.39
CA ARG A 51 -1.23 5.88 1.92
C ARG A 51 -1.42 4.76 2.93
N LEU A 52 -0.36 4.38 3.65
CA LEU A 52 -0.46 3.37 4.71
C LEU A 52 -1.37 3.84 5.84
N ASN A 53 -1.32 5.13 6.20
CA ASN A 53 -2.19 5.71 7.22
C ASN A 53 -3.65 5.70 6.77
N MET A 54 -3.95 6.12 5.53
CA MET A 54 -5.31 6.02 4.97
C MET A 54 -5.86 4.58 5.03
N VAL A 55 -5.04 3.58 4.65
CA VAL A 55 -5.44 2.16 4.75
C VAL A 55 -5.73 1.74 6.18
N LYS A 56 -4.94 2.19 7.16
CA LYS A 56 -5.17 1.90 8.58
C LYS A 56 -6.45 2.54 9.09
N GLU A 57 -6.69 3.81 8.77
CA GLU A 57 -7.88 4.55 9.18
C GLU A 57 -9.16 3.91 8.64
N GLU A 58 -9.20 3.58 7.35
CA GLU A 58 -10.33 2.87 6.72
C GLU A 58 -10.57 1.48 7.33
N THR A 59 -9.50 0.75 7.64
CA THR A 59 -9.61 -0.57 8.30
C THR A 59 -10.15 -0.43 9.72
N ILE A 60 -9.78 0.63 10.45
CA ILE A 60 -10.30 0.90 11.80
C ILE A 60 -11.78 1.29 11.73
N PHE A 61 -12.18 2.15 10.78
CA PHE A 61 -13.57 2.58 10.64
C PHE A 61 -14.55 1.42 10.32
N ARG A 62 -14.06 0.39 9.64
CA ARG A 62 -14.88 -0.73 9.18
C ARG A 62 -15.01 -1.89 10.19
N ASN A 63 -14.19 -1.91 11.24
CA ASN A 63 -14.24 -2.92 12.32
C ASN A 63 -15.02 -2.41 13.52
#